data_AF-A0A960ZR13-F1
#
_entry.id   AF-A0A960ZR13-F1
#
_cell.length_a   1.000
_cell.length_b   1.000
_cell.length_c   1.000
_cell.angle_alpha   90.00
_cell.angle_beta   90.00
_cell.angle_gamma   90.00
#
_symmetry.space_group_name_H-M   'P 1'
#
loop_
_entity.id
_entity.type
_entity.pdbx_description
1 polymer ?
#
loop_
_entity_poly.entity_id
_entity_poly.type
_entity_poly.pdbx_seq_one_letter_code
_entity_poly.pdbx_strand_id
1 'polypeptide(L)'
;MTLKINLLGACLAALCLVQNVSAATPPNIVFIMADDLGWADVAFHGGNAPTPNLDKLAAENLELTHHYVAPVCSPTRTALMTGRFWSRF
;
A
#
# COMPACT_ATOMS: atom_id res chain seq x y z
N MET A 1 -6.62 -0.86 -58.66
CA MET A 1 -5.41 -0.97 -57.83
C MET A 1 -5.84 -1.44 -56.43
N THR A 2 -6.07 -2.75 -56.28
CA THR A 2 -6.60 -3.34 -55.04
C THR A 2 -5.44 -3.74 -54.12
N LEU A 3 -5.33 -3.06 -52.99
CA LEU A 3 -4.36 -3.31 -51.93
C LEU A 3 -4.67 -4.67 -51.27
N LYS A 4 -3.95 -5.74 -51.66
CA LYS A 4 -4.01 -7.03 -50.94
C LYS A 4 -3.13 -6.92 -49.69
N ILE A 5 -3.74 -6.57 -48.55
CA ILE A 5 -3.07 -6.62 -47.24
C ILE A 5 -2.88 -8.09 -46.86
N ASN A 6 -1.63 -8.55 -46.86
CA ASN A 6 -1.28 -9.90 -46.44
C ASN A 6 -1.56 -10.09 -44.94
N LEU A 7 -2.29 -11.15 -44.60
CA LEU A 7 -2.64 -11.54 -43.22
C LEU A 7 -1.39 -11.65 -42.31
N LEU A 8 -0.26 -12.06 -42.88
CA LEU A 8 1.04 -12.13 -42.21
C LEU A 8 1.59 -10.74 -41.82
N GLY A 9 1.36 -9.73 -42.66
CA GLY A 9 1.74 -8.34 -42.37
C GLY A 9 0.86 -7.70 -41.31
N ALA A 10 -0.42 -8.08 -41.25
CA ALA A 10 -1.34 -7.64 -40.19
C ALA A 10 -0.95 -8.22 -38.82
N CYS A 11 -0.53 -9.49 -38.75
CA CYS A 11 -0.03 -10.10 -37.51
C CYS A 11 1.28 -9.46 -37.03
N LEU A 12 2.22 -9.14 -37.94
CA LEU A 12 3.47 -8.50 -37.57
C LEU A 12 3.26 -7.07 -37.03
N ALA A 13 2.34 -6.32 -37.65
CA ALA A 13 1.95 -4.99 -37.18
C ALA A 13 1.25 -5.04 -35.81
N ALA A 14 0.41 -6.07 -35.58
CA ALA A 14 -0.23 -6.30 -34.29
C ALA A 14 0.80 -6.64 -33.19
N LEU A 15 1.86 -7.40 -33.51
CA LEU A 15 2.93 -7.73 -32.57
C LEU A 15 3.75 -6.50 -32.14
N CYS A 16 3.98 -5.55 -33.07
CA CYS A 16 4.70 -4.31 -32.77
C CYS A 16 3.91 -3.36 -31.85
N LEU A 17 2.57 -3.43 -31.83
CA LEU A 17 1.75 -2.57 -30.97
C LEU A 17 1.76 -2.98 -29.48
N VAL A 18 2.27 -4.17 -29.15
CA VAL A 18 2.30 -4.71 -27.77
C VAL A 18 3.53 -4.23 -26.97
N GLN A 19 4.42 -3.44 -27.56
CA GLN A 19 5.76 -3.16 -27.00
C GLN A 19 5.85 -1.99 -26.00
N ASN A 20 4.75 -1.41 -25.51
CA ASN A 20 4.81 -0.27 -24.57
C ASN A 20 4.01 -0.47 -23.29
N VAL A 21 4.28 -1.55 -22.56
CA VAL A 21 4.09 -1.52 -21.10
C VAL A 21 5.26 -0.74 -20.53
N SER A 22 5.04 0.56 -20.32
CA SER A 22 5.92 1.37 -19.48
C SER A 22 5.91 0.76 -18.09
N ALA A 23 7.09 0.44 -17.53
CA ALA A 23 7.19 -0.01 -16.15
C ALA A 23 6.57 1.08 -15.26
N ALA A 24 5.52 0.72 -14.52
CA ALA A 24 4.88 1.65 -13.60
C ALA A 24 5.93 2.23 -12.67
N THR A 25 5.95 3.55 -12.54
CA THR A 25 6.87 4.22 -11.61
C THR A 25 6.60 3.68 -10.21
N PRO A 26 7.64 3.27 -9.45
CA PRO A 26 7.43 2.80 -8.09
C PRO A 26 6.65 3.84 -7.27
N PRO A 27 5.66 3.42 -6.48
CA PRO A 27 4.91 4.35 -5.66
C PRO A 27 5.80 4.92 -4.55
N ASN A 28 5.51 6.14 -4.12
CA ASN A 28 6.05 6.67 -2.88
C ASN A 28 5.36 5.98 -1.70
N ILE A 29 6.14 5.52 -0.72
CA ILE A 29 5.62 4.88 0.50
C ILE A 29 5.84 5.84 1.66
N VAL A 30 4.75 6.25 2.32
CA VAL A 30 4.79 7.07 3.54
C VAL A 30 4.29 6.22 4.71
N PHE A 31 5.17 5.93 5.66
CA PHE A 31 4.83 5.21 6.88
C PHE A 31 4.66 6.20 8.03
N ILE A 32 3.47 6.27 8.63
CA ILE A 32 3.16 7.14 9.76
C ILE A 32 2.95 6.25 10.99
N MET A 33 3.72 6.49 12.05
CA MET A 33 3.64 5.76 13.31
C MET A 33 3.41 6.75 14.44
N ALA A 34 2.29 6.61 15.16
CA ALA A 34 2.03 7.33 16.39
C ALA A 34 2.61 6.54 17.59
N ASP A 35 3.13 7.25 18.58
CA ASP A 35 3.60 6.64 19.84
C ASP A 35 2.44 6.58 20.84
N ASP A 36 2.29 5.45 21.52
CA ASP A 36 1.29 5.21 22.57
C ASP A 36 -0.18 5.51 22.18
N LEU A 37 -0.53 5.47 20.89
CA LEU A 37 -1.92 5.61 20.43
C LEU A 37 -2.71 4.32 20.73
N GLY A 38 -3.66 4.42 21.65
CA GLY A 38 -4.56 3.33 22.02
C GLY A 38 -5.65 3.06 20.98
N TRP A 39 -6.17 1.83 20.98
CA TRP A 39 -7.24 1.41 20.05
C TRP A 39 -8.47 2.33 20.12
N ALA A 40 -8.90 2.71 21.32
CA ALA A 40 -10.09 3.52 21.55
C ALA A 40 -9.81 5.04 21.64
N ASP A 41 -8.63 5.51 21.24
CA ASP A 41 -8.29 6.94 21.31
C ASP A 41 -8.84 7.72 20.10
N VAL A 42 -9.00 7.05 18.95
CA VAL A 42 -9.46 7.63 17.68
C VAL A 42 -10.98 7.60 17.55
N ALA A 43 -11.56 8.62 16.90
CA ALA A 43 -13.01 8.76 16.79
C ALA A 43 -13.67 7.61 16.01
N PHE A 44 -13.01 7.10 14.96
CA PHE A 44 -13.52 5.95 14.19
C PHE A 44 -13.58 4.63 14.97
N HIS A 45 -12.97 4.54 16.16
CA HIS A 45 -13.12 3.44 17.13
C HIS A 45 -13.97 3.80 18.35
N GLY A 46 -14.70 4.92 18.30
CA GLY A 46 -15.55 5.39 19.41
C GLY A 46 -14.80 6.20 20.48
N GLY A 47 -13.57 6.64 20.19
CA GLY A 47 -12.82 7.56 21.04
C GLY A 47 -13.40 8.98 21.04
N ASN A 48 -13.01 9.78 22.04
CA ASN A 48 -13.49 11.16 22.19
C ASN A 48 -12.60 12.21 21.50
N ALA A 49 -11.39 11.83 21.07
CA ALA A 49 -10.48 12.78 20.43
C ALA A 49 -10.94 13.07 18.99
N PRO A 50 -11.00 14.34 18.56
CA PRO A 50 -11.35 14.66 17.18
C PRO A 50 -10.20 14.28 16.24
N THR A 51 -10.40 13.25 15.40
CA THR A 51 -9.38 12.73 14.48
C THR A 51 -9.79 12.80 13.00
N PRO A 52 -10.28 13.95 12.48
CA PRO A 52 -10.96 14.02 11.18
C PRO A 52 -10.12 13.52 10.00
N ASN A 53 -8.79 13.71 10.04
CA ASN A 53 -7.90 13.22 9.00
C ASN A 53 -7.72 11.69 9.05
N LEU A 54 -7.66 11.10 10.25
CA LEU A 54 -7.58 9.65 10.40
C LEU A 54 -8.92 8.99 10.10
N ASP A 55 -10.04 9.61 10.49
CA ASP A 55 -11.39 9.14 10.21
C ASP A 55 -11.62 9.05 8.69
N LYS A 56 -11.19 10.08 7.95
CA LYS A 56 -11.22 10.08 6.48
C LYS A 56 -10.34 8.96 5.89
N LEU A 57 -9.12 8.79 6.40
CA LEU A 57 -8.22 7.73 5.94
C LEU A 57 -8.83 6.34 6.16
N ALA A 58 -9.45 6.09 7.33
CA ALA A 58 -10.11 4.83 7.63
C ALA A 58 -11.33 4.58 6.74
N ALA A 59 -12.15 5.60 6.47
CA ALA A 59 -13.36 5.47 5.66
C ALA A 59 -13.09 5.24 4.16
N GLU A 60 -11.99 5.80 3.63
CA GLU A 60 -11.64 5.71 2.21
C GLU A 60 -10.74 4.50 1.87
N ASN A 61 -10.20 3.79 2.87
CA ASN A 61 -9.18 2.76 2.68
C ASN A 61 -9.44 1.49 3.51
N LEU A 62 -8.47 0.58 3.52
CA LEU A 62 -8.50 -0.64 4.34
C LEU A 62 -7.97 -0.35 5.74
N GLU A 63 -8.72 -0.79 6.75
CA GLU A 63 -8.30 -0.80 8.14
C GLU A 63 -7.86 -2.20 8.59
N LEU A 64 -6.76 -2.28 9.35
CA LEU A 64 -6.31 -3.52 9.98
C LEU A 64 -6.86 -3.63 11.41
N THR A 65 -8.03 -4.26 11.56
CA THR A 65 -8.73 -4.36 12.86
C THR A 65 -8.01 -5.21 13.92
N HIS A 66 -7.03 -6.02 13.50
CA HIS A 66 -6.25 -6.92 14.36
C HIS A 66 -4.75 -6.78 14.09
N HIS A 67 -4.20 -5.58 14.31
CA HIS A 67 -2.77 -5.29 14.20
C HIS A 67 -2.08 -5.38 15.57
N TYR A 68 -1.17 -6.35 15.75
CA TYR A 68 -0.51 -6.61 17.04
C TYR A 68 0.93 -6.10 17.08
N VAL A 69 1.32 -5.55 18.23
CA VAL A 69 2.65 -5.00 18.51
C VAL A 69 3.20 -5.52 19.83
N ALA A 70 4.49 -5.30 20.10
CA ALA A 70 5.03 -5.53 21.44
C ALA A 70 4.55 -4.42 22.40
N PRO A 71 4.35 -4.69 23.70
CA PRO A 71 3.82 -3.72 24.66
C PRO A 71 4.86 -2.66 25.09
N VAL A 72 5.92 -2.46 24.31
CA VAL A 72 7.00 -1.50 24.57
C VAL A 72 7.46 -0.91 23.24
N CYS A 73 7.83 0.37 23.25
CA CYS A 73 8.24 1.11 22.08
C CYS A 73 9.44 0.51 21.32
N SER A 74 10.57 0.27 22.00
CA SER A 74 11.80 -0.25 21.38
C SER A 74 11.61 -1.58 20.63
N PRO A 75 11.01 -2.64 21.21
CA PRO A 75 10.81 -3.89 20.49
C PRO A 75 9.86 -3.74 19.28
N THR A 76 8.81 -2.93 19.38
CA THR A 76 7.90 -2.64 18.25
C THR A 76 8.64 -1.95 17.11
N ARG A 77 9.43 -0.92 17.40
CA ARG A 77 10.21 -0.18 16.39
C ARG A 77 11.30 -1.06 15.76
N THR A 78 11.99 -1.88 16.56
CA THR A 78 12.99 -2.82 16.04
C THR A 78 12.37 -3.86 15.11
N ALA A 79 11.21 -4.42 15.49
CA ALA A 79 10.49 -5.38 14.65
C ALA A 79 10.03 -4.76 13.32
N LEU A 80 9.53 -3.53 13.35
CA LEU A 80 9.15 -2.77 12.16
C LEU A 80 10.34 -2.53 11.21
N MET A 81 11.48 -2.07 11.74
CA MET A 81 12.66 -1.72 10.92
C MET A 81 13.37 -2.96 10.34
N THR A 82 13.33 -4.08 11.05
CA THR A 82 14.10 -5.29 10.68
C THR A 82 13.27 -6.38 10.03
N GLY A 83 11.93 -6.33 10.13
CA GLY A 83 11.03 -7.40 9.70
C GLY A 83 11.21 -8.70 10.50
N ARG A 84 11.77 -8.61 11.71
CA ARG A 84 12.08 -9.78 12.57
C ARG A 84 11.36 -9.69 13.89
N PHE A 85 11.11 -10.84 14.51
CA PHE A 85 10.55 -10.89 15.85
C PHE A 85 11.50 -10.22 16.86
N TRP A 86 10.95 -9.44 17.78
CA TRP A 86 11.72 -8.54 18.65
C TRP A 86 12.66 -9.27 19.61
N SER A 87 12.37 -10.52 19.99
CA SER A 87 13.26 -11.34 20.84
C SER A 87 14.31 -12.13 20.05
N ARG A 88 14.52 -11.85 18.76
CA ARG A 88 15.49 -12.54 17.92
C ARG A 88 16.95 -12.21 18.29
N PHE A 89 17.16 -11.13 19.04
CA PHE A 89 18.45 -10.57 19.46
C PHE A 89 18.46 -10.30 20.96
#